data_AF-A0A920FNF2-F1
#
_entry.id   AF-A0A920FNF2-F1
#
_cell.length_a   1.000
_cell.length_b   1.000
_cell.length_c   1.000
_cell.angle_alpha   90.00
_cell.angle_beta   90.00
_cell.angle_gamma   90.00
#
_symmetry.space_group_name_H-M   'P 1'
#
loop_
_entity.id
_entity.type
_entity.pdbx_description
1 polymer ?
#
loop_
_entity_poly.entity_id
_entity_poly.type
_entity_poly.pdbx_seq_one_letter_code
_entity_poly.pdbx_strand_id
1 'polypeptide(L)'
;MNFGFVIDNRNCIGCHACTVACKAEHDVPIGVNRTWVKYVEKGQFPDTRRVFSVMRCNHCEHAPCVEICPTQALYTRPDGIVDFNNDRCIGCKSCTQACPYDAIYIDPENHTAAKCNYCTQKVDNGLQPACVTVCPTEAIISGDLDDPGSKIANLVARQQVTARKPEKGTRPKLFYIEGDDVSLKPLETEHSGQSLWGSQESGVGHHSGKEHKHSVHFGASDNGSNVNTEKSLSFDRGLSGGSRPSRRVYDAPSKGILWGWEVAGYILTKALAAGILGLPLLLNQLGLVSLSSEMLWVTSLVSLIFLGATGVLLIMDLDQPSRFLYVLLRPHWRSWLVKGGYTITVYGGLVTLLGAAHFFGYAEMANWLVWPILAVSILLAIYTAFLFAQAKGRDFWQSPLLILHMLLHAVVGGSAALLLAGFLWEPISPMIPYLQNILIGGLVVQVFSLGAELIIPHPTEDSHRTVKIITRGFFKSQFWFGVILVGSLLPFLMLLWSTTPLMLALAGILVLVGIWYSVRIWVVAPQMIPLS
;
A
#
# COMPACT_ATOMS: atom_id res chain seq x y z
N MET A 1 25.60 7.35 -20.17
CA MET A 1 24.64 6.36 -20.68
C MET A 1 23.38 6.44 -19.87
N ASN A 2 22.23 6.42 -20.54
CA ASN A 2 20.91 6.49 -19.94
C ASN A 2 19.98 5.53 -20.70
N PHE A 3 19.92 4.28 -20.25
CA PHE A 3 19.17 3.25 -20.96
C PHE A 3 17.65 3.43 -20.86
N GLY A 4 16.97 3.20 -21.98
CA GLY A 4 15.52 3.23 -22.09
C GLY A 4 14.98 2.20 -23.08
N PHE A 5 13.66 2.13 -23.22
CA PHE A 5 13.00 1.28 -24.21
C PHE A 5 12.04 2.11 -25.08
N VAL A 6 11.96 1.77 -26.36
CA VAL A 6 10.86 2.15 -27.24
C VAL A 6 10.17 0.88 -27.71
N ILE A 7 8.84 0.85 -27.60
CA ILE A 7 7.99 -0.18 -28.19
C ILE A 7 7.32 0.45 -29.42
N ASP A 8 7.59 -0.10 -30.60
CA ASP A 8 6.93 0.29 -31.84
C ASP A 8 5.67 -0.56 -32.04
N ASN A 9 4.51 -0.05 -31.63
CA ASN A 9 3.27 -0.80 -31.70
C ASN A 9 2.80 -1.04 -33.15
N ARG A 10 3.35 -0.33 -34.15
CA ARG A 10 3.07 -0.59 -35.58
C ARG A 10 3.57 -1.94 -36.04
N ASN A 11 4.69 -2.39 -35.44
CA ASN A 11 5.38 -3.62 -35.82
C ASN A 11 5.11 -4.77 -34.85
N CYS A 12 4.52 -4.51 -33.69
CA CYS A 12 4.25 -5.55 -32.69
C CYS A 12 3.12 -6.47 -33.17
N ILE A 13 3.44 -7.75 -33.40
CA ILE A 13 2.48 -8.76 -33.86
C ILE A 13 1.86 -9.59 -32.73
N GLY A 14 2.21 -9.32 -31.46
CA GLY A 14 1.76 -10.13 -30.32
C GLY A 14 2.17 -11.60 -30.48
N CYS A 15 3.46 -11.90 -30.47
CA CYS A 15 3.92 -13.30 -30.56
C CYS A 15 4.36 -13.89 -29.20
N HIS A 16 4.40 -13.08 -28.13
CA HIS A 16 4.95 -13.44 -26.81
C HIS A 16 6.42 -13.92 -26.79
N ALA A 17 7.16 -13.85 -27.89
CA ALA A 17 8.58 -14.22 -27.93
C ALA A 17 9.39 -13.47 -26.87
N CYS A 18 9.11 -12.17 -26.68
CA CYS A 18 9.75 -11.36 -25.64
C CYS A 18 9.46 -11.84 -24.21
N THR A 19 8.25 -12.33 -23.95
CA THR A 19 7.84 -12.90 -22.66
C THR A 19 8.61 -14.20 -22.40
N VAL A 20 8.58 -15.13 -23.36
CA VAL A 20 9.22 -16.45 -23.24
C VAL A 20 10.73 -16.32 -23.09
N ALA A 21 11.38 -15.50 -23.92
CA ALA A 21 12.82 -15.26 -23.83
C ALA A 21 13.20 -14.63 -22.48
N CYS A 22 12.39 -13.70 -21.96
CA CYS A 22 12.65 -13.11 -20.66
C CYS A 22 12.51 -14.14 -19.53
N LYS A 23 11.57 -15.09 -19.64
CA LYS A 23 11.45 -16.17 -18.66
C LYS A 23 12.65 -17.10 -18.69
N ALA A 24 13.06 -17.54 -19.88
CA ALA A 24 14.20 -18.43 -20.07
C ALA A 24 15.54 -17.79 -19.66
N GLU A 25 15.74 -16.51 -19.96
CA GLU A 25 16.99 -15.79 -19.63
C GLU A 25 17.20 -15.59 -18.13
N HIS A 26 16.12 -15.54 -17.35
CA HIS A 26 16.15 -15.13 -15.95
C HIS A 26 15.51 -16.15 -15.00
N ASP A 27 15.22 -17.35 -15.48
CA ASP A 27 14.53 -18.41 -14.76
C ASP A 27 13.28 -17.89 -14.02
N VAL A 28 12.44 -17.11 -14.73
CA VAL A 28 11.28 -16.46 -14.12
C VAL A 28 10.19 -17.50 -13.83
N PRO A 29 9.70 -17.61 -12.58
CA PRO A 29 8.72 -18.62 -12.20
C PRO A 29 7.39 -18.54 -12.97
N ILE A 30 6.61 -19.63 -12.90
CA ILE A 30 5.26 -19.67 -13.45
C ILE A 30 4.35 -18.68 -12.70
N GLY A 31 3.38 -18.09 -13.39
CA GLY A 31 2.44 -17.12 -12.82
C GLY A 31 2.96 -15.67 -12.76
N VAL A 32 4.28 -15.45 -12.85
CA VAL A 32 4.89 -14.11 -12.84
C VAL A 32 5.61 -13.77 -14.13
N ASN A 33 5.75 -12.48 -14.42
CA ASN A 33 6.38 -11.98 -15.64
C ASN A 33 7.20 -10.71 -15.35
N ARG A 34 8.40 -10.61 -15.94
CA ARG A 34 9.19 -9.36 -15.96
C ARG A 34 8.84 -8.46 -17.14
N THR A 35 8.36 -9.05 -18.25
CA THR A 35 7.74 -8.40 -19.41
C THR A 35 6.62 -9.31 -19.90
N TRP A 36 5.51 -8.74 -20.37
CA TRP A 36 4.41 -9.49 -20.97
C TRP A 36 3.79 -8.71 -22.12
N VAL A 37 2.90 -9.35 -22.88
CA VAL A 37 2.16 -8.68 -23.95
C VAL A 37 0.68 -8.69 -23.59
N LYS A 38 0.05 -7.52 -23.56
CA LYS A 38 -1.38 -7.32 -23.32
C LYS A 38 -2.13 -7.28 -24.64
N TYR A 39 -3.26 -8.00 -24.71
CA TYR A 39 -4.08 -8.11 -25.92
C TYR A 39 -5.43 -7.46 -25.65
N VAL A 40 -5.79 -6.52 -26.51
CA VAL A 40 -7.09 -5.86 -26.47
C VAL A 40 -7.76 -5.98 -27.83
N GLU A 41 -8.98 -6.49 -27.85
CA GLU A 41 -9.85 -6.42 -29.02
C GLU A 41 -10.64 -5.10 -28.98
N LYS A 42 -10.70 -4.38 -30.10
CA LYS A 42 -11.37 -3.08 -30.23
C LYS A 42 -12.25 -3.07 -31.46
N GLY A 43 -13.48 -2.55 -31.32
CA GLY A 43 -14.47 -2.49 -32.38
C GLY A 43 -15.58 -3.53 -32.24
N GLN A 44 -16.46 -3.56 -33.22
CA GLN A 44 -17.53 -4.56 -33.37
C GLN A 44 -17.43 -5.15 -34.76
N PHE A 45 -17.82 -6.42 -34.91
CA PHE A 45 -17.80 -7.09 -36.21
C PHE A 45 -18.65 -6.31 -37.23
N PRO A 46 -18.16 -6.10 -38.48
CA PRO A 46 -16.91 -6.62 -39.06
C PRO A 46 -15.65 -5.76 -38.76
N ASP A 47 -15.82 -4.52 -38.29
CA ASP A 47 -14.74 -3.56 -38.02
C ASP A 47 -14.03 -3.80 -36.67
N THR A 48 -13.41 -4.97 -36.53
CA THR A 48 -12.64 -5.36 -35.35
C THR A 48 -11.14 -5.31 -35.60
N ARG A 49 -10.36 -4.94 -34.58
CA ARG A 49 -8.90 -5.05 -34.59
C ARG A 49 -8.37 -5.54 -33.25
N ARG A 50 -7.20 -6.17 -33.28
CA ARG A 50 -6.42 -6.51 -32.08
C ARG A 50 -5.31 -5.50 -31.89
N VAL A 51 -5.18 -5.05 -30.65
CA VAL A 51 -4.11 -4.17 -30.19
C VAL A 51 -3.21 -5.00 -29.28
N PHE A 52 -1.93 -5.00 -29.59
CA PHE A 52 -0.90 -5.64 -28.78
C PHE A 52 -0.06 -4.57 -28.10
N SER A 53 0.25 -4.74 -26.82
CA SER A 53 1.17 -3.82 -26.13
C SER A 53 2.08 -4.57 -25.19
N VAL A 54 3.37 -4.28 -25.30
CA VAL A 54 4.39 -4.88 -24.44
C VAL A 54 4.47 -4.09 -23.14
N MET A 55 4.29 -4.76 -22.02
CA MET A 55 4.27 -4.16 -20.68
C MET A 55 5.47 -4.67 -19.89
N ARG A 56 6.12 -3.78 -19.13
CA ARG A 56 7.32 -4.06 -18.31
C ARG A 56 7.62 -2.92 -17.34
N CYS A 57 8.73 -3.02 -16.60
CA CYS A 57 9.26 -1.90 -15.83
C CYS A 57 9.69 -0.73 -16.74
N ASN A 58 9.32 0.49 -16.35
CA ASN A 58 9.64 1.70 -17.10
C ASN A 58 11.03 2.29 -16.78
N HIS A 59 11.80 1.66 -15.88
CA HIS A 59 13.11 2.14 -15.40
C HIS A 59 13.14 3.65 -15.13
N CYS A 60 12.19 4.13 -14.32
CA CYS A 60 11.94 5.55 -14.09
C CYS A 60 13.19 6.30 -13.60
N GLU A 61 13.39 7.53 -14.08
CA GLU A 61 14.42 8.43 -13.54
C GLU A 61 14.11 8.77 -12.07
N HIS A 62 12.86 9.15 -11.78
CA HIS A 62 12.35 9.33 -10.43
C HIS A 62 11.60 8.08 -9.97
N ALA A 63 12.35 7.02 -9.65
CA ALA A 63 11.82 5.71 -9.29
C ALA A 63 11.26 5.65 -7.85
N PRO A 64 9.93 5.64 -7.66
CA PRO A 64 9.35 5.60 -6.30
C PRO A 64 9.62 4.27 -5.59
N CYS A 65 9.82 3.18 -6.35
CA CYS A 65 10.20 1.89 -5.80
C CYS A 65 11.59 1.88 -5.16
N VAL A 66 12.52 2.72 -5.65
CA VAL A 66 13.85 2.90 -5.03
C VAL A 66 13.70 3.74 -3.76
N GLU A 67 12.93 4.82 -3.81
CA GLU A 67 12.72 5.73 -2.67
C GLU A 67 12.10 5.03 -1.46
N ILE A 68 11.04 4.24 -1.69
CA ILE A 68 10.32 3.54 -0.61
C ILE A 68 11.08 2.32 -0.08
N CYS A 69 12.04 1.77 -0.84
CA CYS A 69 12.75 0.55 -0.47
C CYS A 69 13.56 0.76 0.82
N PRO A 70 13.35 -0.02 1.89
CA PRO A 70 13.98 0.24 3.17
C PRO A 70 15.45 -0.19 3.26
N THR A 71 15.87 -1.18 2.46
CA THR A 71 17.18 -1.83 2.59
C THR A 71 18.13 -1.57 1.42
N GLN A 72 17.76 -0.61 0.54
CA GLN A 72 18.43 -0.37 -0.74
C GLN A 72 18.53 -1.64 -1.61
N ALA A 73 17.54 -2.53 -1.49
CA ALA A 73 17.41 -3.69 -2.37
C ALA A 73 17.04 -3.27 -3.80
N LEU A 74 16.41 -2.10 -3.98
CA LEU A 74 16.23 -1.45 -5.28
C LEU A 74 17.14 -0.22 -5.33
N TYR A 75 17.80 0.00 -6.47
CA TYR A 75 18.72 1.12 -6.67
C TYR A 75 18.78 1.52 -8.14
N THR A 76 19.19 2.76 -8.40
CA THR A 76 19.43 3.26 -9.76
C THR A 76 20.91 3.17 -10.07
N ARG A 77 21.27 2.48 -11.16
CA ARG A 77 22.63 2.39 -11.68
C ARG A 77 23.06 3.71 -12.35
N PRO A 78 24.37 3.98 -12.52
CA PRO A 78 24.86 5.18 -13.21
C PRO A 78 24.39 5.30 -14.67
N ASP A 79 24.08 4.16 -15.30
CA ASP A 79 23.55 4.07 -16.67
C ASP A 79 22.02 4.28 -16.75
N GLY A 80 21.40 4.66 -15.62
CA GLY A 80 19.97 4.91 -15.49
C GLY A 80 19.10 3.65 -15.34
N ILE A 81 19.66 2.44 -15.35
CA ILE A 81 18.88 1.22 -15.11
C ILE A 81 18.48 1.17 -13.62
N VAL A 82 17.18 1.18 -13.34
CA VAL A 82 16.69 0.78 -12.02
C VAL A 82 16.89 -0.73 -11.90
N ASP A 83 17.72 -1.19 -10.98
CA ASP A 83 18.05 -2.61 -10.75
C ASP A 83 17.69 -3.03 -9.32
N PHE A 84 17.88 -4.32 -8.99
CA PHE A 84 17.61 -4.86 -7.67
C PHE A 84 18.67 -5.88 -7.22
N ASN A 85 18.77 -6.04 -5.90
CA ASN A 85 19.63 -7.02 -5.23
C ASN A 85 18.75 -7.88 -4.30
N ASN A 86 18.63 -9.17 -4.63
CA ASN A 86 17.80 -10.12 -3.91
C ASN A 86 18.30 -10.36 -2.48
N ASP A 87 19.60 -10.34 -2.23
CA ASP A 87 20.19 -10.64 -0.92
C ASP A 87 19.85 -9.57 0.13
N ARG A 88 19.60 -8.34 -0.31
CA ARG A 88 19.18 -7.23 0.57
C ARG A 88 17.67 -7.15 0.76
N CYS A 89 16.89 -7.82 -0.09
CA CYS A 89 15.43 -7.73 -0.05
C CYS A 89 14.87 -8.45 1.18
N ILE A 90 13.95 -7.79 1.88
CA ILE A 90 13.25 -8.31 3.07
C ILE A 90 11.80 -8.72 2.76
N GLY A 91 11.33 -8.62 1.52
CA GLY A 91 9.96 -9.01 1.15
C GLY A 91 8.85 -8.15 1.76
N CYS A 92 9.11 -6.87 2.09
CA CYS A 92 8.11 -5.97 2.72
C CYS A 92 6.99 -5.46 1.78
N LYS A 93 7.06 -5.79 0.49
CA LYS A 93 6.09 -5.39 -0.55
C LYS A 93 5.89 -3.86 -0.75
N SER A 94 6.57 -2.96 -0.04
CA SER A 94 6.37 -1.51 -0.22
C SER A 94 6.63 -1.03 -1.66
N CYS A 95 7.62 -1.63 -2.33
CA CYS A 95 7.95 -1.28 -3.72
C CYS A 95 6.85 -1.63 -4.73
N THR A 96 6.06 -2.68 -4.49
CA THR A 96 4.94 -3.06 -5.35
C THR A 96 3.83 -2.03 -5.25
N GLN A 97 3.57 -1.50 -4.05
CA GLN A 97 2.61 -0.43 -3.81
C GLN A 97 3.07 0.92 -4.39
N ALA A 98 4.38 1.16 -4.43
CA ALA A 98 4.94 2.39 -4.99
C ALA A 98 4.97 2.41 -6.52
N CYS A 99 4.98 1.25 -7.19
CA CYS A 99 5.06 1.19 -8.65
C CYS A 99 3.70 1.48 -9.31
N PRO A 100 3.52 2.60 -10.05
CA PRO A 100 2.22 2.94 -10.65
C PRO A 100 1.88 2.11 -11.90
N TYR A 101 2.78 1.23 -12.33
CA TYR A 101 2.69 0.46 -13.59
C TYR A 101 2.41 -1.02 -13.37
N ASP A 102 2.32 -1.43 -12.10
CA ASP A 102 2.31 -2.83 -11.69
C ASP A 102 3.49 -3.64 -12.25
N ALA A 103 4.71 -3.08 -12.25
CA ALA A 103 5.87 -3.75 -12.84
C ALA A 103 6.67 -4.66 -11.89
N ILE A 104 6.38 -4.62 -10.58
CA ILE A 104 7.14 -5.35 -9.55
C ILE A 104 6.26 -6.41 -8.90
N TYR A 105 6.74 -7.66 -8.85
CA TYR A 105 6.07 -8.77 -8.16
C TYR A 105 6.95 -9.31 -7.04
N ILE A 106 6.36 -10.08 -6.12
CA ILE A 106 7.14 -10.92 -5.20
C ILE A 106 7.33 -12.27 -5.87
N ASP A 107 8.59 -12.66 -6.01
CA ASP A 107 8.97 -13.94 -6.56
C ASP A 107 8.49 -15.08 -5.65
N PRO A 108 7.71 -16.04 -6.19
CA PRO A 108 7.13 -17.11 -5.38
C PRO A 108 8.18 -18.11 -4.88
N GLU A 109 9.34 -18.21 -5.51
CA GLU A 109 10.38 -19.20 -5.17
C GLU A 109 11.36 -18.64 -4.15
N ASN A 110 11.83 -17.40 -4.34
CA ASN A 110 12.83 -16.80 -3.46
C ASN A 110 12.28 -15.72 -2.50
N HIS A 111 10.98 -15.39 -2.58
CA HIS A 111 10.31 -14.45 -1.68
C HIS A 111 10.90 -13.03 -1.67
N THR A 112 11.51 -12.60 -2.78
CA THR A 112 12.05 -11.25 -2.96
C THR A 112 11.32 -10.49 -4.06
N ALA A 113 11.42 -9.16 -4.03
CA ALA A 113 10.83 -8.32 -5.07
C ALA A 113 11.63 -8.44 -6.39
N ALA A 114 10.95 -8.78 -7.47
CA ALA A 114 11.53 -8.93 -8.80
C ALA A 114 10.78 -8.10 -9.85
N LYS A 115 11.49 -7.74 -10.92
CA LYS A 115 10.99 -6.96 -12.06
C LYS A 115 11.95 -7.10 -13.24
N CYS A 116 11.67 -6.45 -14.37
CA CYS A 116 12.67 -6.26 -15.41
C CYS A 116 13.91 -5.55 -14.85
N ASN A 117 15.08 -6.17 -15.00
CA ASN A 117 16.40 -5.60 -14.71
C ASN A 117 17.13 -5.18 -15.98
N TYR A 118 16.44 -4.96 -17.11
CA TYR A 118 17.06 -4.60 -18.38
C TYR A 118 18.09 -5.65 -18.89
N CYS A 119 18.03 -6.91 -18.41
CA CYS A 119 19.05 -7.92 -18.68
C CYS A 119 20.47 -7.40 -18.40
N THR A 120 20.70 -6.80 -17.22
CA THR A 120 21.99 -6.17 -16.86
C THR A 120 23.20 -7.06 -17.14
N GLN A 121 23.11 -8.37 -16.87
CA GLN A 121 24.17 -9.32 -17.16
C GLN A 121 24.56 -9.40 -18.65
N LYS A 122 23.64 -9.11 -19.57
CA LYS A 122 23.90 -9.05 -21.02
C LYS A 122 24.42 -7.69 -21.44
N VAL A 123 23.79 -6.62 -20.95
CA VAL A 123 24.18 -5.24 -21.29
C VAL A 123 25.59 -4.93 -20.81
N ASP A 124 25.98 -5.46 -19.65
CA ASP A 124 27.34 -5.33 -19.11
C ASP A 124 28.41 -5.99 -20.02
N ASN A 125 28.00 -6.94 -20.88
CA ASN A 125 28.84 -7.59 -21.89
C ASN A 125 28.65 -6.99 -23.31
N GLY A 126 28.02 -5.82 -23.43
CA GLY A 126 27.76 -5.17 -24.72
C GLY A 126 26.67 -5.85 -25.57
N LEU A 127 25.90 -6.77 -24.99
CA LEU A 127 24.82 -7.48 -25.67
C LEU A 127 23.47 -6.78 -25.46
N GLN A 128 22.56 -6.96 -26.41
CA GLN A 128 21.19 -6.48 -26.26
C GLN A 128 20.37 -7.34 -25.29
N PRO A 129 19.35 -6.78 -24.61
CA PRO A 129 18.41 -7.56 -23.81
C PRO A 129 17.77 -8.72 -24.58
N ALA A 130 17.47 -9.82 -23.91
CA ALA A 130 16.91 -11.02 -24.56
C ALA A 130 15.59 -10.72 -25.29
N CYS A 131 14.74 -9.87 -24.70
CA CYS A 131 13.47 -9.46 -25.29
C CYS A 131 13.61 -8.64 -26.58
N VAL A 132 14.74 -7.95 -26.78
CA VAL A 132 15.06 -7.18 -27.99
C VAL A 132 15.54 -8.15 -29.07
N THR A 133 16.50 -9.00 -28.71
CA THR A 133 17.16 -9.95 -29.63
C THR A 133 16.17 -10.95 -30.23
N VAL A 134 15.16 -11.39 -29.47
CA VAL A 134 14.17 -12.37 -29.93
C VAL A 134 13.02 -11.77 -30.75
N CYS A 135 12.90 -10.44 -30.82
CA CYS A 135 11.75 -9.80 -31.44
C CYS A 135 11.82 -9.93 -32.97
N PRO A 136 10.97 -10.73 -33.63
CA PRO A 136 11.11 -11.02 -35.06
C PRO A 136 10.82 -9.81 -35.96
N THR A 137 10.09 -8.82 -35.43
CA THR A 137 9.70 -7.60 -36.15
C THR A 137 10.46 -6.37 -35.66
N GLU A 138 11.47 -6.56 -34.79
CA GLU A 138 12.24 -5.47 -34.17
C GLU A 138 11.39 -4.38 -33.48
N ALA A 139 10.18 -4.74 -33.02
CA ALA A 139 9.26 -3.82 -32.36
C ALA A 139 9.73 -3.35 -30.97
N ILE A 140 10.73 -4.01 -30.38
CA ILE A 140 11.29 -3.66 -29.07
C ILE A 140 12.69 -3.12 -29.32
N ILE A 141 12.88 -1.82 -29.04
CA ILE A 141 14.15 -1.12 -29.24
C ILE A 141 14.70 -0.74 -27.88
N SER A 142 15.99 -1.01 -27.65
CA SER A 142 16.72 -0.62 -26.45
C SER A 142 17.99 0.13 -26.83
N GLY A 143 18.47 1.01 -25.95
CA GLY A 143 19.65 1.81 -26.20
C GLY A 143 19.77 2.99 -25.24
N ASP A 144 20.80 3.79 -25.47
CA ASP A 144 21.10 5.00 -24.72
C ASP A 144 20.27 6.19 -25.24
N LEU A 145 19.44 6.77 -24.38
CA LEU A 145 18.62 7.94 -24.69
C LEU A 145 19.45 9.23 -24.83
N ASP A 146 20.63 9.27 -24.22
CA ASP A 146 21.50 10.45 -24.23
C ASP A 146 22.45 10.46 -25.43
N ASP A 147 22.58 9.35 -26.17
CA ASP A 147 23.38 9.24 -27.38
C ASP A 147 22.53 9.59 -28.63
N PRO A 148 22.75 10.73 -29.31
CA PRO A 148 22.01 11.12 -30.51
C PRO A 148 22.21 10.16 -31.69
N GLY A 149 23.28 9.37 -31.70
CA GLY A 149 23.53 8.32 -32.69
C GLY A 149 22.67 7.08 -32.50
N SER A 150 22.06 6.91 -31.33
CA SER A 150 21.30 5.71 -31.01
C SER A 150 19.95 5.65 -31.74
N LYS A 151 19.50 4.44 -32.10
CA LYS A 151 18.18 4.21 -32.73
C LYS A 151 17.06 4.73 -31.82
N ILE A 152 17.19 4.56 -30.50
CA ILE A 152 16.17 4.97 -29.54
C ILE A 152 16.05 6.50 -29.43
N ALA A 153 17.16 7.24 -29.33
CA ALA A 153 17.13 8.69 -29.23
C ALA A 153 16.51 9.32 -30.49
N ASN A 154 16.86 8.79 -31.67
CA ASN A 154 16.27 9.21 -32.93
C ASN A 154 14.76 8.94 -33.02
N LEU A 155 14.30 7.76 -32.55
CA LEU A 155 12.87 7.44 -32.54
C LEU A 155 12.09 8.35 -31.60
N VAL A 156 12.58 8.55 -30.37
CA VAL A 156 11.93 9.42 -29.38
C VAL A 156 11.89 10.88 -29.86
N ALA A 157 12.93 11.35 -30.54
CA ALA A 157 12.98 12.72 -31.06
C ALA A 157 12.09 12.96 -32.29
N ARG A 158 11.90 11.94 -33.15
CA ARG A 158 11.24 12.10 -34.46
C ARG A 158 9.81 11.57 -34.51
N GLN A 159 9.41 10.69 -33.60
CA GLN A 159 8.08 10.08 -33.59
C GLN A 159 7.26 10.65 -32.43
N GLN A 160 5.94 10.64 -32.60
CA GLN A 160 5.04 10.88 -31.47
C GLN A 160 5.04 9.64 -30.57
N VAL A 161 5.58 9.80 -29.36
CA VAL A 161 5.62 8.73 -28.36
C VAL A 161 4.75 9.04 -27.16
N THR A 162 4.17 7.99 -26.59
CA THR A 162 3.40 8.05 -25.34
C THR A 162 4.15 7.30 -24.25
N ALA A 163 4.06 7.79 -23.01
CA ALA A 163 4.51 7.07 -21.83
C ALA A 163 3.33 6.79 -20.90
N ARG A 164 3.41 5.72 -20.10
CA ARG A 164 2.34 5.39 -19.15
C ARG A 164 2.39 6.31 -17.93
N LYS A 165 1.20 6.74 -17.48
CA LYS A 165 0.94 7.54 -16.28
C LYS A 165 1.97 8.69 -16.04
N PRO A 166 2.22 9.58 -17.02
CA PRO A 166 3.18 10.69 -16.86
C PRO A 166 2.82 11.63 -15.70
N GLU A 167 1.53 11.74 -15.36
CA GLU A 167 1.00 12.52 -14.23
C GLU A 167 1.55 12.08 -12.86
N LYS A 168 2.16 10.89 -12.75
CA LYS A 168 2.82 10.42 -11.50
C LYS A 168 4.19 11.06 -11.25
N GLY A 169 4.70 11.85 -12.20
CA GLY A 169 5.97 12.56 -12.06
C GLY A 169 7.18 11.62 -11.86
N THR A 170 7.10 10.38 -12.37
CA THR A 170 8.16 9.38 -12.27
C THR A 170 9.21 9.50 -13.37
N ARG A 171 8.94 10.27 -14.44
CA ARG A 171 9.78 10.38 -15.65
C ARG A 171 10.15 8.98 -16.19
N PRO A 172 9.17 8.22 -16.71
CA PRO A 172 9.40 6.89 -17.25
C PRO A 172 10.29 6.92 -18.49
N LYS A 173 11.10 5.88 -18.66
CA LYS A 173 12.01 5.68 -19.82
C LYS A 173 11.56 4.53 -20.73
N LEU A 174 10.26 4.24 -20.72
CA LEU A 174 9.60 3.31 -21.61
C LEU A 174 8.57 4.09 -22.43
N PHE A 175 8.80 4.14 -23.73
CA PHE A 175 8.02 4.91 -24.68
C PHE A 175 7.31 3.99 -25.67
N TYR A 176 6.13 4.39 -26.11
CA TYR A 176 5.30 3.65 -27.07
C TYR A 176 5.04 4.52 -28.30
N ILE A 177 5.41 4.04 -29.49
CA ILE A 177 4.99 4.64 -30.76
C ILE A 177 3.64 4.02 -31.11
N GLU A 178 2.63 4.86 -31.36
CA GLU A 178 1.24 4.43 -31.60
C GLU A 178 0.65 3.54 -30.49
N GLY A 179 0.99 3.83 -29.23
CA GLY A 179 0.39 3.16 -28.08
C GLY A 179 -1.09 3.53 -27.92
N ASP A 180 -2.00 2.57 -28.12
CA ASP A 180 -3.45 2.78 -27.94
C ASP A 180 -3.80 2.84 -26.44
N ASP A 181 -4.54 3.88 -26.06
CA ASP A 181 -4.96 4.14 -24.67
C ASP A 181 -5.71 2.96 -24.04
N VAL A 182 -6.51 2.23 -24.83
CA VAL A 182 -7.25 1.05 -24.34
C VAL A 182 -6.34 -0.04 -23.78
N SER A 183 -5.09 -0.09 -24.22
CA SER A 183 -4.10 -1.05 -23.75
C SER A 183 -3.23 -0.48 -22.64
N LEU A 184 -2.78 0.78 -22.79
CA LEU A 184 -1.87 1.43 -21.86
C LEU A 184 -2.52 1.84 -20.53
N LYS A 185 -3.83 2.13 -20.54
CA LYS A 185 -4.63 2.52 -19.38
C LYS A 185 -5.47 1.32 -18.91
N PRO A 186 -5.24 0.79 -17.69
CA PRO A 186 -5.93 -0.40 -17.20
C PRO A 186 -7.45 -0.25 -17.16
N LEU A 187 -7.93 0.96 -16.85
CA LEU A 187 -9.33 1.27 -16.61
C LEU A 187 -10.19 1.43 -17.87
N GLU A 188 -9.58 1.44 -19.05
CA GLU A 188 -10.27 1.60 -20.34
C GLU A 188 -10.87 0.28 -20.86
N THR A 189 -10.42 -0.85 -20.32
CA THR A 189 -10.92 -2.19 -20.68
C THR A 189 -11.43 -2.91 -19.45
N GLU A 190 -12.58 -3.54 -19.55
CA GLU A 190 -13.02 -4.53 -18.56
C GLU A 190 -12.06 -5.72 -18.55
N HIS A 191 -11.87 -6.33 -17.37
CA HIS A 191 -11.25 -7.65 -17.30
C HIS A 191 -12.17 -8.62 -18.03
N SER A 192 -11.68 -9.28 -19.09
CA SER A 192 -12.35 -10.50 -19.55
C SER A 192 -12.35 -11.49 -18.39
N GLY A 193 -13.48 -12.18 -18.20
CA GLY A 193 -13.57 -13.32 -17.28
C GLY A 193 -12.47 -14.36 -17.51
N GLN A 194 -12.39 -15.35 -16.62
CA GLN A 194 -11.35 -16.37 -16.66
C GLN A 194 -11.25 -16.99 -18.06
N SER A 195 -10.11 -16.76 -18.72
CA SER A 195 -9.73 -17.52 -19.90
C SER A 195 -8.65 -18.51 -19.48
N LEU A 196 -8.61 -19.67 -20.13
CA LEU A 196 -7.59 -20.71 -19.89
C LEU A 196 -6.15 -20.16 -19.85
N TRP A 197 -5.92 -19.05 -20.56
CA TRP A 197 -4.60 -18.43 -20.75
C TRP A 197 -4.41 -17.11 -19.98
N GLY A 198 -5.46 -16.55 -19.38
CA GLY A 198 -5.46 -15.23 -18.73
C GLY A 198 -5.87 -15.25 -17.26
N SER A 199 -6.24 -16.41 -16.69
CA SER A 199 -6.46 -16.58 -15.27
C SER A 199 -5.19 -17.06 -14.57
N GLN A 200 -4.92 -16.50 -13.38
CA GLN A 200 -4.03 -17.10 -12.40
C GLN A 200 -4.91 -17.56 -11.25
N GLU A 201 -4.84 -18.86 -10.91
CA GLU A 201 -5.65 -19.43 -9.83
C GLU A 201 -5.26 -18.90 -8.43
N SER A 202 -4.06 -18.36 -8.28
CA SER A 202 -3.52 -17.80 -7.03
C SER A 202 -2.61 -16.61 -7.32
N GLY A 203 -2.65 -15.54 -6.52
CA GLY A 203 -1.65 -14.47 -6.67
C GLY A 203 -0.26 -14.96 -6.22
N VAL A 204 0.78 -14.15 -6.42
CA VAL A 204 2.18 -14.49 -6.06
C VAL A 204 2.70 -13.75 -4.81
N GLY A 205 3.27 -14.51 -3.86
CA GLY A 205 3.68 -14.04 -2.53
C GLY A 205 3.14 -14.93 -1.40
N HIS A 206 3.70 -14.84 -0.18
CA HIS A 206 3.30 -15.72 0.94
C HIS A 206 1.81 -15.57 1.35
N HIS A 207 1.18 -14.45 0.97
CA HIS A 207 -0.18 -14.06 1.40
C HIS A 207 -1.20 -13.93 0.27
N SER A 208 -0.75 -13.96 -0.98
CA SER A 208 -1.59 -13.83 -2.17
C SER A 208 -2.46 -15.06 -2.45
N GLY A 209 -2.40 -16.10 -1.61
CA GLY A 209 -3.29 -17.26 -1.65
C GLY A 209 -4.41 -17.26 -0.60
N LYS A 210 -4.29 -16.52 0.52
CA LYS A 210 -5.22 -16.66 1.66
C LYS A 210 -6.40 -15.69 1.62
N GLU A 211 -6.21 -14.44 1.20
CA GLU A 211 -7.31 -13.47 1.06
C GLU A 211 -8.04 -13.58 -0.31
N HIS A 212 -7.49 -14.37 -1.24
CA HIS A 212 -8.06 -14.58 -2.57
C HIS A 212 -9.29 -15.49 -2.62
N LYS A 213 -9.64 -16.22 -1.54
CA LYS A 213 -10.95 -16.89 -1.48
C LYS A 213 -12.13 -15.90 -1.57
N HIS A 214 -11.88 -14.61 -1.39
CA HIS A 214 -12.86 -13.53 -1.56
C HIS A 214 -12.37 -12.37 -2.43
N SER A 215 -11.29 -12.54 -3.23
CA SER A 215 -10.97 -11.54 -4.24
C SER A 215 -12.10 -11.55 -5.27
N VAL A 216 -12.89 -10.48 -5.30
CA VAL A 216 -14.04 -10.27 -6.18
C VAL A 216 -13.75 -10.85 -7.56
N HIS A 217 -14.37 -11.99 -7.86
CA HIS A 217 -14.34 -12.57 -9.18
C HIS A 217 -15.23 -11.72 -10.09
N PHE A 218 -14.63 -11.05 -11.06
CA PHE A 218 -15.35 -10.32 -12.09
C PHE A 218 -15.82 -11.32 -13.15
N GLY A 219 -16.88 -12.05 -12.83
CA GLY A 219 -17.53 -12.97 -13.74
C GLY A 219 -18.39 -12.21 -14.76
N ALA A 220 -18.10 -12.44 -16.04
CA ALA A 220 -19.13 -12.40 -17.07
C ALA A 220 -19.99 -13.65 -16.89
N SER A 221 -21.30 -13.47 -16.87
CA SER A 221 -22.30 -14.53 -16.79
C SER A 221 -22.16 -15.50 -17.96
N ASP A 222 -21.58 -16.68 -17.74
CA ASP A 222 -21.82 -17.84 -18.59
C ASP A 222 -22.93 -18.68 -17.94
N ASN A 223 -24.03 -18.83 -18.67
CA ASN A 223 -25.16 -19.67 -18.30
C ASN A 223 -24.69 -21.12 -18.09
N GLY A 224 -24.73 -21.58 -16.84
CA GLY A 224 -24.42 -22.98 -16.53
C GLY A 224 -24.39 -23.28 -15.03
N SER A 225 -25.57 -23.34 -14.41
CA SER A 225 -25.87 -24.04 -13.15
C SER A 225 -25.16 -23.61 -11.84
N ASN A 226 -25.95 -22.95 -10.98
CA ASN A 226 -25.98 -23.04 -9.51
C ASN A 226 -24.67 -22.90 -8.71
N VAL A 227 -24.25 -21.64 -8.45
CA VAL A 227 -23.76 -21.21 -7.12
C VAL A 227 -24.23 -19.77 -6.85
N ASN A 228 -24.75 -19.55 -5.64
CA ASN A 228 -25.37 -18.33 -5.19
C ASN A 228 -24.38 -17.15 -5.03
N THR A 229 -24.75 -16.01 -5.64
CA THR A 229 -24.47 -14.62 -5.23
C THR A 229 -23.02 -14.11 -5.24
N GLU A 230 -22.47 -13.82 -6.43
CA GLU A 230 -21.34 -12.89 -6.56
C GLU A 230 -21.76 -11.63 -7.31
N LYS A 231 -21.73 -10.49 -6.62
CA LYS A 231 -21.93 -9.16 -7.21
C LYS A 231 -20.67 -8.78 -8.01
N SER A 232 -20.71 -8.95 -9.32
CA SER A 232 -19.72 -8.35 -10.21
C SER A 232 -19.81 -6.82 -10.12
N LEU A 233 -18.71 -6.19 -9.71
CA LEU A 233 -18.57 -4.74 -9.75
C LEU A 233 -18.30 -4.35 -11.21
N SER A 234 -19.34 -4.01 -11.98
CA SER A 234 -19.15 -3.34 -13.26
C SER A 234 -18.62 -1.92 -13.01
N PHE A 235 -17.41 -1.66 -13.48
CA PHE A 235 -16.85 -0.31 -13.44
C PHE A 235 -17.24 0.42 -14.72
N ASP A 236 -17.73 1.65 -14.58
CA ASP A 236 -17.97 2.54 -15.72
C ASP A 236 -16.64 2.74 -16.48
N ARG A 237 -16.67 2.72 -17.82
CA ARG A 237 -15.47 2.83 -18.67
C ARG A 237 -14.74 4.16 -18.39
N GLY A 238 -13.41 4.12 -18.43
CA GLY A 238 -12.57 5.31 -18.35
C GLY A 238 -13.04 6.40 -19.32
N LEU A 239 -12.98 7.64 -18.86
CA LEU A 239 -13.49 8.81 -19.58
C LEU A 239 -12.63 9.20 -20.80
N SER A 240 -11.59 8.43 -21.15
CA SER A 240 -10.66 8.76 -22.24
C SER A 240 -10.96 8.03 -23.55
N GLY A 241 -12.13 8.35 -24.14
CA GLY A 241 -12.23 8.53 -25.60
C GLY A 241 -12.13 7.30 -26.52
N GLY A 242 -12.15 6.08 -26.00
CA GLY A 242 -12.33 4.89 -26.84
C GLY A 242 -13.77 4.80 -27.39
N SER A 243 -14.09 5.50 -28.47
CA SER A 243 -15.42 5.50 -29.11
C SER A 243 -15.94 4.11 -29.54
N ARG A 244 -15.06 3.09 -29.52
CA ARG A 244 -15.38 1.72 -29.89
C ARG A 244 -15.30 0.81 -28.66
N PRO A 245 -16.23 -0.14 -28.51
CA PRO A 245 -16.14 -1.13 -27.43
C PRO A 245 -14.81 -1.85 -27.52
N SER A 246 -14.18 -2.06 -26.36
CA SER A 246 -12.92 -2.76 -26.25
C SER A 246 -12.98 -3.80 -25.14
N ARG A 247 -12.25 -4.90 -25.33
CA ARG A 247 -12.19 -6.03 -24.41
C ARG A 247 -10.75 -6.48 -24.29
N ARG A 248 -10.22 -6.50 -23.07
CA ARG A 248 -8.95 -7.16 -22.76
C ARG A 248 -9.15 -8.66 -22.93
N VAL A 249 -8.33 -9.34 -23.73
CA VAL A 249 -8.47 -10.79 -24.01
C VAL A 249 -7.35 -11.60 -23.35
N TYR A 250 -6.18 -10.98 -23.22
CA TYR A 250 -5.04 -11.55 -22.52
C TYR A 250 -4.31 -10.43 -21.77
N ASP A 251 -3.91 -10.71 -20.54
CA ASP A 251 -3.03 -9.85 -19.76
C ASP A 251 -2.27 -10.65 -18.71
N ALA A 252 -1.27 -10.01 -18.09
CA ALA A 252 -0.67 -10.55 -16.88
C ALA A 252 -1.72 -10.62 -15.76
N PRO A 253 -1.64 -11.64 -14.90
CA PRO A 253 -2.51 -11.75 -13.76
C PRO A 253 -2.42 -10.56 -12.79
N SER A 254 -3.51 -10.30 -12.07
CA SER A 254 -3.49 -9.41 -10.91
C SER A 254 -2.66 -10.00 -9.79
N LYS A 255 -1.86 -9.16 -9.14
CA LYS A 255 -1.05 -9.55 -7.97
C LYS A 255 -1.85 -9.62 -6.68
N GLY A 256 -3.10 -9.16 -6.71
CA GLY A 256 -3.97 -9.20 -5.55
C GLY A 256 -3.61 -8.20 -4.45
N ILE A 257 -4.09 -8.51 -3.25
CA ILE A 257 -3.83 -7.73 -2.04
C ILE A 257 -2.57 -8.30 -1.39
N LEU A 258 -1.54 -7.46 -1.27
CA LEU A 258 -0.25 -7.85 -0.70
C LEU A 258 -0.13 -7.41 0.77
N TRP A 259 -0.75 -6.29 1.12
CA TRP A 259 -0.87 -5.81 2.49
C TRP A 259 -2.27 -6.08 3.01
N GLY A 260 -2.41 -7.11 3.85
CA GLY A 260 -3.68 -7.59 4.38
C GLY A 260 -3.92 -7.16 5.83
N TRP A 261 -4.49 -8.07 6.61
CA TRP A 261 -4.83 -7.85 8.01
C TRP A 261 -3.61 -7.61 8.92
N GLU A 262 -2.43 -8.13 8.56
CA GLU A 262 -1.18 -7.95 9.31
C GLU A 262 -0.82 -6.46 9.38
N VAL A 263 -0.92 -5.78 8.24
CA VAL A 263 -0.69 -4.34 8.12
C VAL A 263 -1.72 -3.54 8.90
N ALA A 264 -2.99 -3.92 8.79
CA ALA A 264 -4.04 -3.28 9.58
C ALA A 264 -3.83 -3.47 11.09
N GLY A 265 -3.40 -4.67 11.51
CA GLY A 265 -3.12 -5.02 12.89
C GLY A 265 -1.95 -4.25 13.47
N TYR A 266 -0.83 -4.11 12.74
CA TYR A 266 0.29 -3.34 13.27
C TYR A 266 -0.02 -1.84 13.32
N ILE A 267 -0.86 -1.32 12.40
CA ILE A 267 -1.30 0.09 12.46
C ILE A 267 -2.15 0.33 13.72
N LEU A 268 -3.10 -0.57 14.00
CA LEU A 268 -3.95 -0.47 15.19
C LEU A 268 -3.13 -0.60 16.48
N THR A 269 -2.33 -1.67 16.62
CA THR A 269 -1.54 -1.92 17.84
C THR A 269 -0.55 -0.79 18.12
N LYS A 270 0.09 -0.24 17.07
CA LYS A 270 0.96 0.94 17.16
C LYS A 270 0.22 2.18 17.66
N ALA A 271 -0.97 2.43 17.11
CA ALA A 271 -1.80 3.56 17.52
C ALA A 271 -2.22 3.42 18.99
N LEU A 272 -2.59 2.22 19.43
CA LEU A 272 -2.90 1.93 20.84
C LEU A 272 -1.67 2.13 21.73
N ALA A 273 -0.49 1.65 21.34
CA ALA A 273 0.75 1.87 22.09
C ALA A 273 1.01 3.37 22.32
N ALA A 274 0.88 4.19 21.26
CA ALA A 274 1.03 5.64 21.34
C ALA A 274 -0.01 6.29 22.26
N GLY A 275 -1.28 5.92 22.11
CA GLY A 275 -2.40 6.53 22.83
C GLY A 275 -2.46 6.17 24.31
N ILE A 276 -2.27 4.89 24.66
CA ILE A 276 -2.42 4.36 26.03
C ILE A 276 -1.44 5.02 27.01
N LEU A 277 -0.23 5.35 26.58
CA LEU A 277 0.74 6.06 27.41
C LEU A 277 0.75 7.57 27.13
N GLY A 278 0.62 7.98 25.87
CA GLY A 278 0.69 9.39 25.47
C GLY A 278 -0.41 10.25 26.09
N LEU A 279 -1.65 9.75 26.14
CA LEU A 279 -2.79 10.51 26.69
C LEU A 279 -2.67 10.75 28.21
N PRO A 280 -2.41 9.73 29.07
CA PRO A 280 -2.18 9.97 30.49
C PRO A 280 -1.04 10.97 30.73
N LEU A 281 0.10 10.80 30.05
CA LEU A 281 1.24 11.71 30.18
C LEU A 281 0.85 13.15 29.79
N LEU A 282 0.13 13.33 28.70
CA LEU A 282 -0.33 14.65 28.27
C LEU A 282 -1.29 15.28 29.29
N LEU A 283 -2.28 14.54 29.77
CA LEU A 283 -3.25 15.01 30.76
C LEU A 283 -2.56 15.42 32.08
N ASN A 284 -1.51 14.69 32.46
CA ASN A 284 -0.68 15.04 33.61
C ASN A 284 0.11 16.33 33.41
N GLN A 285 0.74 16.50 32.23
CA GLN A 285 1.48 17.74 31.92
C GLN A 285 0.57 18.97 31.80
N LEU A 286 -0.70 18.77 31.46
CA LEU A 286 -1.72 19.82 31.46
C LEU A 286 -2.29 20.13 32.86
N GLY A 287 -1.88 19.40 33.89
CA GLY A 287 -2.38 19.58 35.27
C GLY A 287 -3.84 19.14 35.47
N LEU A 288 -4.40 18.38 34.53
CA LEU A 288 -5.81 17.93 34.58
C LEU A 288 -6.00 16.70 35.47
N VAL A 289 -4.97 15.86 35.57
CA VAL A 289 -4.94 14.63 36.36
C VAL A 289 -3.56 14.46 36.99
N SER A 290 -3.48 13.85 38.17
CA SER A 290 -2.23 13.38 38.77
C SER A 290 -2.02 11.89 38.46
N LEU A 291 -0.92 11.55 37.80
CA LEU A 291 -0.56 10.15 37.57
C LEU A 291 0.08 9.55 38.82
N SER A 292 -0.54 8.49 39.34
CA SER A 292 0.10 7.67 40.36
C SER A 292 1.25 6.85 39.75
N SER A 293 2.19 6.44 40.61
CA SER A 293 3.28 5.53 40.28
C SER A 293 2.79 4.24 39.62
N GLU A 294 1.71 3.68 40.15
CA GLU A 294 1.06 2.48 39.60
C GLU A 294 0.53 2.73 38.19
N MET A 295 -0.14 3.87 37.97
CA MET A 295 -0.69 4.22 36.67
C MET A 295 0.37 4.35 35.59
N LEU A 296 1.46 5.05 35.92
CA LEU A 296 2.59 5.24 35.01
C LEU A 296 3.21 3.89 34.62
N TRP A 297 3.39 2.99 35.59
CA TRP A 297 4.00 1.68 35.36
C TRP A 297 3.13 0.78 34.48
N VAL A 298 1.83 0.66 34.79
CA VAL A 298 0.90 -0.17 34.03
C VAL A 298 0.69 0.37 32.61
N THR A 299 0.48 1.68 32.44
CA THR A 299 0.30 2.27 31.10
C THR A 299 1.57 2.14 30.24
N SER A 300 2.76 2.25 30.84
CA SER A 300 4.03 1.99 30.16
C SER A 300 4.16 0.53 29.74
N LEU A 301 3.84 -0.42 30.62
CA LEU A 301 3.89 -1.84 30.33
C LEU A 301 2.92 -2.24 29.22
N VAL A 302 1.65 -1.79 29.31
CA VAL A 302 0.63 -2.07 28.29
C VAL A 302 1.02 -1.44 26.94
N SER A 303 1.56 -0.23 26.95
CA SER A 303 2.09 0.40 25.73
C SER A 303 3.22 -0.43 25.10
N LEU A 304 4.17 -0.92 25.89
CA LEU A 304 5.24 -1.81 25.41
C LEU A 304 4.72 -3.16 24.89
N ILE A 305 3.66 -3.72 25.49
CA ILE A 305 3.01 -4.94 24.99
C ILE A 305 2.42 -4.70 23.59
N PHE A 306 1.69 -3.61 23.40
CA PHE A 306 1.13 -3.25 22.08
C PHE A 306 2.24 -2.94 21.07
N LEU A 307 3.31 -2.26 21.47
CA LEU A 307 4.47 -2.00 20.62
C LEU A 307 5.20 -3.30 20.24
N GLY A 308 5.32 -4.24 21.18
CA GLY A 308 5.85 -5.58 20.94
C GLY A 308 4.98 -6.36 19.93
N ALA A 309 3.66 -6.31 20.08
CA ALA A 309 2.72 -6.87 19.11
C ALA A 309 2.87 -6.24 17.72
N THR A 310 3.08 -4.91 17.63
CA THR A 310 3.43 -4.22 16.38
C THR A 310 4.71 -4.81 15.77
N GLY A 311 5.76 -5.02 16.57
CA GLY A 311 7.01 -5.62 16.10
C GLY A 311 6.83 -7.05 15.56
N VAL A 312 6.05 -7.88 16.24
CA VAL A 312 5.74 -9.25 15.79
C VAL A 312 4.97 -9.23 14.48
N LEU A 313 3.92 -8.41 14.37
CA LEU A 313 3.12 -8.28 13.16
C LEU A 313 3.93 -7.73 11.97
N LEU A 314 4.86 -6.81 12.23
CA LEU A 314 5.79 -6.30 11.20
C LEU A 314 6.70 -7.41 10.66
N ILE A 315 7.26 -8.25 11.53
CA ILE A 315 8.12 -9.37 11.11
C ILE A 315 7.29 -10.42 10.35
N MET A 316 6.06 -10.68 10.79
CA MET A 316 5.15 -11.65 10.19
C MET A 316 4.65 -11.24 8.79
N ASP A 317 4.58 -9.95 8.48
CA ASP A 317 4.23 -9.43 7.15
C ASP A 317 5.36 -9.61 6.11
N LEU A 318 6.61 -9.79 6.55
CA LEU A 318 7.76 -9.94 5.65
C LEU A 318 7.79 -11.32 5.01
N ASP A 319 7.97 -11.37 3.69
CA ASP A 319 8.21 -12.65 3.01
C ASP A 319 9.64 -13.19 3.25
N GLN A 320 10.55 -12.37 3.80
CA GLN A 320 11.90 -12.76 4.23
C GLN A 320 12.15 -12.36 5.71
N PRO A 321 11.47 -13.01 6.68
CA PRO A 321 11.49 -12.60 8.08
C PRO A 321 12.87 -12.74 8.72
N SER A 322 13.71 -13.67 8.26
CA SER A 322 15.09 -13.85 8.75
C SER A 322 15.98 -12.61 8.52
N ARG A 323 15.59 -11.72 7.60
CA ARG A 323 16.34 -10.51 7.23
C ARG A 323 15.77 -9.23 7.85
N PHE A 324 14.83 -9.32 8.79
CA PHE A 324 14.13 -8.15 9.35
C PHE A 324 15.09 -7.09 9.91
N LEU A 325 16.20 -7.50 10.53
CA LEU A 325 17.21 -6.59 11.09
C LEU A 325 17.87 -5.70 10.05
N TYR A 326 17.80 -6.02 8.75
CA TYR A 326 18.37 -5.17 7.70
C TYR A 326 17.71 -3.80 7.63
N VAL A 327 16.47 -3.65 8.10
CA VAL A 327 15.81 -2.33 8.22
C VAL A 327 16.61 -1.39 9.13
N LEU A 328 17.22 -1.93 10.19
CA LEU A 328 18.02 -1.18 11.16
C LEU A 328 19.52 -1.20 10.83
N LEU A 329 20.04 -2.30 10.29
CA LEU A 329 21.47 -2.48 10.03
C LEU A 329 21.90 -1.94 8.65
N ARG A 330 20.97 -1.77 7.71
CA ARG A 330 21.23 -1.27 6.34
C ARG A 330 20.18 -0.24 5.91
N PRO A 331 20.02 0.86 6.66
CA PRO A 331 18.90 1.78 6.48
C PRO A 331 18.99 2.59 5.19
N HIS A 332 17.89 2.66 4.45
CA HIS A 332 17.65 3.69 3.44
C HIS A 332 16.83 4.83 4.04
N TRP A 333 17.49 5.93 4.43
CA TRP A 333 16.88 7.03 5.17
C TRP A 333 15.78 7.82 4.43
N ARG A 334 15.63 7.63 3.12
CA ARG A 334 14.49 8.20 2.39
C ARG A 334 13.21 7.40 2.60
N SER A 335 13.29 6.11 2.94
CA SER A 335 12.12 5.27 3.20
C SER A 335 11.48 5.57 4.55
N TRP A 336 10.19 5.85 4.56
CA TRP A 336 9.41 6.02 5.80
C TRP A 336 9.21 4.72 6.56
N LEU A 337 9.41 3.55 5.94
CA LEU A 337 9.43 2.26 6.65
C LEU A 337 10.64 2.19 7.59
N VAL A 338 11.81 2.65 7.14
CA VAL A 338 13.02 2.76 7.99
C VAL A 338 12.80 3.75 9.11
N LYS A 339 12.34 4.98 8.80
CA LYS A 339 12.04 5.98 9.83
C LYS A 339 11.03 5.47 10.86
N GLY A 340 10.02 4.72 10.42
CA GLY A 340 9.07 4.03 11.29
C GLY A 340 9.73 2.99 12.20
N GLY A 341 10.58 2.12 11.67
CA GLY A 341 11.32 1.13 12.46
C GLY A 341 12.20 1.76 13.54
N TYR A 342 12.89 2.86 13.22
CA TYR A 342 13.64 3.63 14.22
C TYR A 342 12.72 4.34 15.22
N THR A 343 11.58 4.87 14.78
CA THR A 343 10.59 5.49 15.68
C THR A 343 10.08 4.50 16.72
N ILE A 344 9.72 3.27 16.29
CA ILE A 344 9.31 2.18 17.18
C ILE A 344 10.43 1.85 18.18
N THR A 345 11.67 1.71 17.70
CA THR A 345 12.82 1.36 18.54
C THR A 345 13.11 2.45 19.58
N VAL A 346 13.12 3.71 19.17
CA VAL A 346 13.35 4.86 20.06
C VAL A 346 12.21 4.99 21.07
N TYR A 347 10.95 4.86 20.64
CA TYR A 347 9.81 4.88 21.55
C TYR A 347 9.90 3.79 22.61
N GLY A 348 10.13 2.54 22.20
CA GLY A 348 10.27 1.41 23.12
C GLY A 348 11.43 1.59 24.11
N GLY A 349 12.56 2.11 23.64
CA GLY A 349 13.71 2.45 24.48
C GLY A 349 13.40 3.54 25.51
N LEU A 350 12.75 4.63 25.10
CA LEU A 350 12.35 5.72 26.00
C LEU A 350 11.35 5.26 27.06
N VAL A 351 10.33 4.48 26.67
CA VAL A 351 9.33 3.97 27.63
C VAL A 351 9.94 2.97 28.60
N THR A 352 10.87 2.14 28.14
CA THR A 352 11.62 1.22 28.99
C THR A 352 12.51 1.99 29.98
N LEU A 353 13.19 3.04 29.51
CA LEU A 353 14.00 3.92 30.35
C LEU A 353 13.14 4.67 31.38
N LEU A 354 11.94 5.12 31.02
CA LEU A 354 10.98 5.72 31.94
C LEU A 354 10.58 4.73 33.05
N GLY A 355 10.25 3.49 32.68
CA GLY A 355 9.95 2.42 33.65
C GLY A 355 11.13 2.14 34.59
N ALA A 356 12.34 2.08 34.06
CA ALA A 356 13.56 1.91 34.86
C ALA A 356 13.83 3.11 35.78
N ALA A 357 13.69 4.34 35.27
CA ALA A 357 13.84 5.56 36.06
C ALA A 357 12.91 5.55 37.27
N HIS A 358 11.67 5.14 37.05
CA HIS A 358 10.66 5.03 38.09
C HIS A 358 11.00 3.94 39.10
N PHE A 359 11.41 2.75 38.63
CA PHE A 359 11.78 1.61 39.48
C PHE A 359 12.96 1.91 40.41
N PHE A 360 13.98 2.63 39.91
CA PHE A 360 15.16 2.99 40.70
C PHE A 360 15.04 4.32 41.46
N GLY A 361 13.89 5.00 41.41
CA GLY A 361 13.65 6.24 42.15
C GLY A 361 14.29 7.50 41.55
N TYR A 362 14.71 7.48 40.28
CA TYR A 362 15.26 8.63 39.57
C TYR A 362 14.15 9.58 39.06
N ALA A 363 13.50 10.30 39.98
CA ALA A 363 12.35 11.15 39.68
C ALA A 363 12.64 12.26 38.67
N GLU A 364 13.80 12.92 38.76
CA GLU A 364 14.19 13.97 37.80
C GLU A 364 14.30 13.42 36.38
N MET A 365 14.97 12.27 36.22
CA MET A 365 15.11 11.61 34.92
C MET A 365 13.73 11.21 34.36
N ALA A 366 12.84 10.66 35.18
CA ALA A 366 11.49 10.31 34.76
C ALA A 366 10.71 11.52 34.21
N ASN A 367 10.80 12.67 34.89
CA ASN A 367 10.15 13.91 34.45
C ASN A 367 10.72 14.42 33.11
N TRP A 368 12.04 14.38 32.94
CA TRP A 368 12.69 14.79 31.69
C TRP A 368 12.32 13.87 30.51
N LEU A 369 12.06 12.58 30.76
CA LEU A 369 11.70 11.62 29.71
C LEU A 369 10.28 11.78 29.17
N VAL A 370 9.38 12.45 29.89
CA VAL A 370 7.99 12.62 29.45
C VAL A 370 7.90 13.38 28.13
N TRP A 371 8.63 14.48 27.98
CA TRP A 371 8.61 15.30 26.76
C TRP A 371 9.08 14.58 25.49
N PRO A 372 10.25 13.91 25.48
CA PRO A 372 10.65 13.12 24.31
C PRO A 372 9.70 11.95 24.04
N ILE A 373 9.11 11.33 25.08
CA ILE A 373 8.09 10.27 24.88
C ILE A 373 6.85 10.83 24.20
N LEU A 374 6.35 12.01 24.61
CA LEU A 374 5.21 12.66 23.98
C LEU A 374 5.50 13.06 22.53
N ALA A 375 6.69 13.59 22.24
CA ALA A 375 7.07 13.93 20.88
C ALA A 375 7.15 12.69 19.98
N VAL A 376 7.78 11.62 20.49
CA VAL A 376 7.93 10.36 19.75
C VAL A 376 6.61 9.60 19.65
N SER A 377 5.69 9.70 20.61
CA SER A 377 4.37 9.06 20.53
C SER A 377 3.50 9.67 19.40
N ILE A 378 3.59 10.98 19.19
CA ILE A 378 2.94 11.65 18.05
C ILE A 378 3.56 11.13 16.74
N LEU A 379 4.89 11.09 16.65
CA LEU A 379 5.57 10.56 15.47
C LEU A 379 5.20 9.08 15.22
N LEU A 380 5.15 8.27 16.28
CA LEU A 380 4.73 6.87 16.27
C LEU A 380 3.32 6.75 15.70
N ALA A 381 2.39 7.62 16.09
CA ALA A 381 1.04 7.65 15.55
C ALA A 381 1.03 7.97 14.04
N ILE A 382 1.75 9.02 13.61
CA ILE A 382 1.57 9.57 12.25
C ILE A 382 2.50 9.02 11.17
N TYR A 383 3.64 8.40 11.48
CA TYR A 383 4.66 8.07 10.45
C TYR A 383 4.12 7.19 9.31
N THR A 384 3.13 6.34 9.58
CA THR A 384 2.52 5.45 8.57
C THR A 384 1.82 6.23 7.46
N ALA A 385 1.26 7.40 7.76
CA ALA A 385 0.66 8.26 6.73
C ALA A 385 1.70 8.66 5.67
N PHE A 386 2.94 8.94 6.09
CA PHE A 386 4.00 9.26 5.17
C PHE A 386 4.53 8.04 4.39
N LEU A 387 4.50 6.84 4.99
CA LEU A 387 4.78 5.60 4.27
C LEU A 387 3.77 5.38 3.13
N PHE A 388 2.49 5.58 3.42
CA PHE A 388 1.41 5.50 2.42
C PHE A 388 1.53 6.60 1.35
N ALA A 389 1.94 7.81 1.72
CA ALA A 389 2.21 8.86 0.75
C ALA A 389 3.37 8.54 -0.23
N GLN A 390 4.36 7.71 0.16
CA GLN A 390 5.41 7.26 -0.76
C GLN A 390 4.94 6.23 -1.79
N ALA A 391 3.78 5.61 -1.58
CA ALA A 391 3.23 4.62 -2.48
C ALA A 391 2.54 5.28 -3.68
N LYS A 392 3.33 5.82 -4.62
CA LYS A 392 2.83 6.53 -5.82
C LYS A 392 1.86 5.73 -6.70
N GLY A 393 1.80 4.41 -6.56
CA GLY A 393 0.84 3.56 -7.26
C GLY A 393 -0.55 3.54 -6.64
N ARG A 394 -0.74 4.07 -5.42
CA ARG A 394 -2.00 4.06 -4.69
C ARG A 394 -2.42 5.50 -4.38
N ASP A 395 -3.20 6.10 -5.27
CA ASP A 395 -3.52 7.54 -5.20
C ASP A 395 -4.29 7.93 -3.96
N PHE A 396 -5.23 7.07 -3.53
CA PHE A 396 -6.03 7.32 -2.34
C PHE A 396 -5.16 7.46 -1.07
N TRP A 397 -4.00 6.79 -1.02
CA TRP A 397 -3.06 6.88 0.10
C TRP A 397 -2.26 8.19 0.16
N GLN A 398 -2.27 9.00 -0.89
CA GLN A 398 -1.54 10.27 -0.94
C GLN A 398 -2.34 11.43 -0.33
N SER A 399 -3.53 11.17 0.22
CA SER A 399 -4.31 12.22 0.86
C SER A 399 -3.60 12.80 2.10
N PRO A 400 -3.55 14.13 2.25
CA PRO A 400 -3.01 14.77 3.44
C PRO A 400 -3.84 14.49 4.71
N LEU A 401 -5.13 14.17 4.60
CA LEU A 401 -5.98 13.84 5.75
C LEU A 401 -5.58 12.51 6.40
N LEU A 402 -4.79 11.67 5.74
CA LEU A 402 -4.30 10.43 6.32
C LEU A 402 -3.46 10.65 7.58
N ILE A 403 -2.74 11.77 7.68
CA ILE A 403 -2.01 12.15 8.91
C ILE A 403 -2.99 12.33 10.07
N LEU A 404 -4.10 13.02 9.82
CA LEU A 404 -5.16 13.23 10.81
C LEU A 404 -5.83 11.90 11.19
N HIS A 405 -6.16 11.04 10.21
CA HIS A 405 -6.73 9.72 10.49
C HIS A 405 -5.82 8.88 11.41
N MET A 406 -4.51 8.85 11.12
CA MET A 406 -3.56 8.07 11.91
C MET A 406 -3.38 8.62 13.33
N LEU A 407 -3.41 9.95 13.50
CA LEU A 407 -3.41 10.57 14.82
C LEU A 407 -4.70 10.27 15.59
N LEU A 408 -5.86 10.34 14.92
CA LEU A 408 -7.15 10.02 15.52
C LEU A 408 -7.22 8.56 15.96
N HIS A 409 -6.66 7.62 15.21
CA HIS A 409 -6.59 6.22 15.67
C HIS A 409 -5.85 6.07 17.00
N ALA A 410 -4.81 6.87 17.24
CA ALA A 410 -4.08 6.85 18.51
C ALA A 410 -4.86 7.52 19.64
N VAL A 411 -5.47 8.69 19.38
CA VAL A 411 -6.25 9.44 20.37
C VAL A 411 -7.56 8.73 20.72
N VAL A 412 -8.38 8.42 19.72
CA VAL A 412 -9.67 7.74 19.87
C VAL A 412 -9.46 6.32 20.37
N GLY A 413 -8.52 5.57 19.80
CA GLY A 413 -8.21 4.20 20.22
C GLY A 413 -7.60 4.13 21.62
N GLY A 414 -6.68 5.06 21.95
CA GLY A 414 -6.10 5.17 23.29
C GLY A 414 -7.17 5.48 24.35
N SER A 415 -8.04 6.46 24.10
CA SER A 415 -9.15 6.78 25.00
C SER A 415 -10.11 5.61 25.17
N ALA A 416 -10.48 4.94 24.08
CA ALA A 416 -11.36 3.77 24.12
C ALA A 416 -10.75 2.60 24.93
N ALA A 417 -9.45 2.34 24.74
CA ALA A 417 -8.74 1.30 25.47
C ALA A 417 -8.61 1.63 26.97
N LEU A 418 -8.35 2.88 27.33
CA LEU A 418 -8.27 3.31 28.72
C LEU A 418 -9.64 3.32 29.41
N LEU A 419 -10.71 3.72 28.72
CA LEU A 419 -12.09 3.61 29.26
C LEU A 419 -12.51 2.15 29.49
N LEU A 420 -12.12 1.25 28.58
CA LEU A 420 -12.31 -0.19 28.77
C LEU A 420 -11.53 -0.70 29.99
N ALA A 421 -10.28 -0.26 30.16
CA ALA A 421 -9.48 -0.62 31.33
C ALA A 421 -10.05 -0.05 32.64
N GLY A 422 -10.65 1.14 32.60
CA GLY A 422 -11.27 1.78 33.77
C GLY A 422 -12.47 1.03 34.35
N PHE A 423 -13.06 0.08 33.61
CA PHE A 423 -14.07 -0.83 34.16
C PHE A 423 -13.48 -1.90 35.10
N LEU A 424 -12.21 -2.27 34.90
CA LEU A 424 -11.53 -3.31 35.66
C LEU A 424 -10.48 -2.76 36.65
N TRP A 425 -10.10 -1.50 36.51
CA TRP A 425 -8.97 -0.91 37.23
C TRP A 425 -9.30 0.52 37.70
N GLU A 426 -9.64 0.63 38.98
CA GLU A 426 -10.06 1.85 39.69
C GLU A 426 -9.12 3.06 39.55
N PRO A 427 -7.77 2.92 39.52
CA PRO A 427 -6.87 4.08 39.37
C PRO A 427 -7.11 4.94 38.13
N ILE A 428 -7.77 4.43 37.09
CA ILE A 428 -8.14 5.22 35.90
C ILE A 428 -9.29 6.20 36.18
N SER A 429 -10.07 6.00 37.25
CA SER A 429 -11.28 6.77 37.57
C SER A 429 -11.13 8.30 37.44
N PRO A 430 -10.06 8.96 37.93
CA PRO A 430 -9.87 10.41 37.79
C PRO A 430 -9.74 10.89 36.33
N MET A 431 -9.30 10.01 35.43
CA MET A 431 -9.15 10.32 34.00
C MET A 431 -10.44 10.14 33.20
N ILE A 432 -11.41 9.37 33.70
CA ILE A 432 -12.60 8.95 32.95
C ILE A 432 -13.34 10.14 32.32
N PRO A 433 -13.63 11.25 33.03
CA PRO A 433 -14.35 12.38 32.44
C PRO A 433 -13.59 13.01 31.26
N TYR A 434 -12.27 13.11 31.36
CA TYR A 434 -11.42 13.65 30.30
C TYR A 434 -11.35 12.71 29.11
N LEU A 435 -11.16 11.40 29.36
CA LEU A 435 -11.13 10.38 28.31
C LEU A 435 -12.45 10.28 27.56
N GLN A 436 -13.58 10.38 28.26
CA GLN A 436 -14.92 10.43 27.68
C GLN A 436 -15.07 11.65 26.75
N ASN A 437 -14.70 12.85 27.22
CA ASN A 437 -14.78 14.07 26.41
C ASN A 437 -13.85 14.03 25.19
N ILE A 438 -12.61 13.55 25.36
CA ILE A 438 -11.66 13.34 24.25
C ILE A 438 -12.24 12.34 23.25
N LEU A 439 -12.87 11.25 23.73
CA LEU A 439 -13.45 10.25 22.86
C LEU A 439 -14.65 10.81 22.07
N ILE A 440 -15.56 11.55 22.72
CA ILE A 440 -16.69 12.22 22.05
C ILE A 440 -16.18 13.19 20.97
N GLY A 441 -15.26 14.09 21.32
CA GLY A 441 -14.68 15.05 20.37
C GLY A 441 -13.92 14.35 19.24
N GLY A 442 -13.14 13.33 19.58
CA GLY A 442 -12.38 12.52 18.62
C GLY A 442 -13.27 11.79 17.62
N LEU A 443 -14.41 11.22 18.05
CA LEU A 443 -15.39 10.59 17.17
C LEU A 443 -16.04 11.58 16.20
N VAL A 444 -16.36 12.80 16.66
CA VAL A 444 -16.89 13.86 15.79
C VAL A 444 -15.87 14.24 14.72
N VAL A 445 -14.62 14.49 15.12
CA VAL A 445 -13.54 14.84 14.18
C VAL A 445 -13.25 13.66 13.24
N GLN A 446 -13.33 12.42 13.71
CA GLN A 446 -13.15 11.22 12.89
C GLN A 446 -14.23 11.10 11.82
N VAL A 447 -15.51 11.19 12.19
CA VAL A 447 -16.61 11.13 11.21
C VAL A 447 -16.52 12.26 10.19
N PHE A 448 -16.20 13.48 10.65
CA PHE A 448 -16.01 14.62 9.74
C PHE A 448 -14.82 14.41 8.80
N SER A 449 -13.68 13.93 9.31
CA SER A 449 -12.48 13.66 8.52
C SER A 449 -12.73 12.56 7.47
N LEU A 450 -13.41 11.48 7.85
CA LEU A 450 -13.80 10.41 6.93
C LEU A 450 -14.76 10.93 5.85
N GLY A 451 -15.72 11.77 6.24
CA GLY A 451 -16.62 12.44 5.30
C GLY A 451 -15.87 13.35 4.33
N ALA A 452 -14.96 14.18 4.84
CA ALA A 452 -14.13 15.07 4.03
C ALA A 452 -13.30 14.28 3.01
N GLU A 453 -12.64 13.20 3.43
CA GLU A 453 -11.86 12.33 2.55
C GLU A 453 -12.69 11.71 1.42
N LEU A 454 -13.93 11.28 1.72
CA LEU A 454 -14.77 10.59 0.74
C LEU A 454 -15.62 11.52 -0.13
N ILE A 455 -15.83 12.77 0.29
CA ILE A 455 -16.66 13.76 -0.42
C ILE A 455 -15.81 14.72 -1.23
N ILE A 456 -14.66 15.16 -0.70
CA ILE A 456 -13.78 16.09 -1.41
C ILE A 456 -13.26 15.37 -2.66
N PRO A 457 -13.43 15.97 -3.86
CA PRO A 457 -13.05 15.32 -5.10
C PRO A 457 -11.53 15.09 -5.11
N HIS A 458 -11.13 13.82 -5.13
CA HIS A 458 -9.76 13.46 -5.44
C HIS A 458 -9.44 13.80 -6.91
N PRO A 459 -8.20 14.18 -7.24
CA PRO A 459 -7.86 14.58 -8.61
C PRO A 459 -7.79 13.42 -9.61
N THR A 460 -7.81 12.15 -9.15
CA THR A 460 -7.59 10.99 -10.01
C THR A 460 -8.77 10.02 -10.02
N GLU A 461 -8.95 9.36 -11.16
CA GLU A 461 -9.98 8.34 -11.35
C GLU A 461 -9.76 7.13 -10.43
N ASP A 462 -8.50 6.74 -10.20
CA ASP A 462 -8.11 5.67 -9.27
C ASP A 462 -8.71 5.92 -7.87
N SER A 463 -8.59 7.14 -7.34
CA SER A 463 -9.14 7.51 -6.04
C SER A 463 -10.67 7.56 -6.02
N HIS A 464 -11.32 8.10 -7.07
CA HIS A 464 -12.79 8.08 -7.17
C HIS A 464 -13.35 6.66 -7.18
N ARG A 465 -12.68 5.73 -7.87
CA ARG A 465 -13.05 4.31 -7.87
C ARG A 465 -12.85 3.68 -6.50
N THR A 466 -11.78 4.01 -5.79
CA THR A 466 -11.59 3.57 -4.39
C THR A 466 -12.76 4.03 -3.51
N VAL A 467 -13.18 5.30 -3.61
CA VAL A 467 -14.36 5.81 -2.88
C VAL A 467 -15.64 5.02 -3.22
N LYS A 468 -15.86 4.68 -4.50
CA LYS A 468 -17.00 3.84 -4.93
C LYS A 468 -16.93 2.45 -4.30
N ILE A 469 -15.75 1.82 -4.25
CA ILE A 469 -15.53 0.51 -3.61
C ILE A 469 -15.86 0.57 -2.11
N ILE A 470 -15.47 1.65 -1.43
CA ILE A 470 -15.72 1.86 0.01
C ILE A 470 -17.21 2.08 0.29
N THR A 471 -17.83 3.04 -0.40
CA THR A 471 -19.16 3.55 -0.05
C THR A 471 -20.31 2.75 -0.65
N ARG A 472 -20.12 2.14 -1.83
CA ARG A 472 -21.17 1.45 -2.59
C ARG A 472 -20.80 0.04 -3.04
N GLY A 473 -19.51 -0.29 -3.07
CA GLY A 473 -18.98 -1.56 -3.54
C GLY A 473 -18.72 -2.58 -2.44
N PHE A 474 -17.60 -3.30 -2.57
CA PHE A 474 -17.23 -4.44 -1.73
C PHE A 474 -17.24 -4.14 -0.22
N PHE A 475 -16.76 -2.96 0.17
CA PHE A 475 -16.65 -2.57 1.58
C PHE A 475 -17.88 -1.84 2.14
N LYS A 476 -18.96 -1.71 1.36
CA LYS A 476 -20.16 -0.94 1.76
C LYS A 476 -20.68 -1.31 3.15
N SER A 477 -20.83 -2.60 3.43
CA SER A 477 -21.35 -3.06 4.73
C SER A 477 -20.37 -2.75 5.86
N GLN A 478 -19.08 -3.08 5.68
CA GLN A 478 -18.05 -2.83 6.69
C GLN A 478 -17.90 -1.33 6.97
N PHE A 479 -18.04 -0.47 5.96
CA PHE A 479 -17.97 0.98 6.14
C PHE A 479 -19.20 1.54 6.85
N TRP A 480 -20.41 1.38 6.28
CA TRP A 480 -21.61 2.00 6.84
C TRP A 480 -22.05 1.40 8.17
N PHE A 481 -22.03 0.07 8.27
CA PHE A 481 -22.42 -0.60 9.50
C PHE A 481 -21.26 -0.66 10.50
N GLY A 482 -20.08 -1.11 10.07
CA GLY A 482 -18.93 -1.29 10.97
C GLY A 482 -18.28 0.03 11.42
N VAL A 483 -17.89 0.90 10.49
CA VAL A 483 -17.17 2.14 10.83
C VAL A 483 -18.13 3.24 11.33
N ILE A 484 -19.20 3.53 10.57
CA ILE A 484 -20.08 4.66 10.87
C ILE A 484 -21.07 4.32 11.99
N LEU A 485 -21.90 3.29 11.84
CA LEU A 485 -22.93 2.99 12.84
C LEU A 485 -22.34 2.44 14.14
N VAL A 486 -21.67 1.29 14.06
CA VAL A 486 -21.14 0.56 15.22
C VAL A 486 -19.92 1.26 15.81
N GLY A 487 -19.00 1.72 14.96
CA GLY A 487 -17.74 2.32 15.38
C GLY A 487 -17.80 3.76 15.85
N SER A 488 -18.80 4.52 15.40
CA SER A 488 -18.85 5.97 15.62
C SER A 488 -20.17 6.45 16.24
N LEU A 489 -21.30 6.25 15.56
CA LEU A 489 -22.60 6.84 15.95
C LEU A 489 -23.15 6.22 17.24
N LEU A 490 -23.17 4.89 17.34
CA LEU A 490 -23.68 4.20 18.52
C LEU A 490 -22.84 4.52 19.78
N PRO A 491 -21.49 4.40 19.77
CA PRO A 491 -20.67 4.80 20.90
C PRO A 491 -20.82 6.28 21.25
N PHE A 492 -20.93 7.16 20.26
CA PHE A 492 -21.15 8.59 20.50
C PHE A 492 -22.45 8.83 21.30
N LEU A 493 -23.56 8.19 20.92
CA LEU A 493 -24.82 8.29 21.68
C LEU A 493 -24.70 7.68 23.08
N MET A 494 -24.02 6.53 23.22
CA MET A 494 -23.78 5.88 24.52
C MET A 494 -23.01 6.80 25.48
N LEU A 495 -21.99 7.49 24.97
CA LEU A 495 -21.14 8.41 25.74
C LEU A 495 -21.86 9.71 26.10
N LEU A 496 -22.89 10.13 25.35
CA LEU A 496 -23.68 11.32 25.70
C LEU A 496 -24.75 11.05 26.75
N TRP A 497 -25.30 9.82 26.79
CA TRP A 497 -26.42 9.48 27.66
C TRP A 497 -26.04 8.78 28.96
N SER A 498 -24.82 8.24 29.05
CA SER A 498 -24.38 7.50 30.22
C SER A 498 -22.93 7.79 30.59
N THR A 499 -22.68 7.81 31.89
CA THR A 499 -21.35 7.87 32.51
C THR A 499 -21.03 6.60 33.30
N THR A 500 -21.88 5.56 33.21
CA THR A 500 -21.65 4.32 33.96
C THR A 500 -20.43 3.57 33.42
N PRO A 501 -19.55 3.02 34.28
CA PRO A 501 -18.32 2.35 33.83
C PRO A 501 -18.55 1.25 32.79
N LEU A 502 -19.62 0.46 32.95
CA LEU A 502 -19.99 -0.58 31.99
C LEU A 502 -20.32 -0.01 30.60
N MET A 503 -21.07 1.10 30.53
CA MET A 503 -21.46 1.70 29.27
C MET A 503 -20.28 2.34 28.55
N LEU A 504 -19.37 2.97 29.32
CA LEU A 504 -18.13 3.53 28.79
C LEU A 504 -17.19 2.44 28.24
N ALA A 505 -17.08 1.30 28.93
CA ALA A 505 -16.31 0.16 28.45
C ALA A 505 -16.91 -0.46 27.18
N LEU A 506 -18.24 -0.64 27.13
CA LEU A 506 -18.91 -1.13 25.93
C LEU A 506 -18.73 -0.16 24.75
N ALA A 507 -18.87 1.14 24.97
CA ALA A 507 -18.58 2.15 23.95
C ALA A 507 -17.13 2.05 23.47
N GLY A 508 -16.17 1.88 24.39
CA GLY A 508 -14.76 1.67 24.05
C GLY A 508 -14.52 0.45 23.14
N ILE A 509 -15.15 -0.69 23.43
CA ILE A 509 -15.05 -1.91 22.59
C ILE A 509 -15.57 -1.63 21.18
N LEU A 510 -16.75 -1.02 21.07
CA LEU A 510 -17.36 -0.71 19.78
C LEU A 510 -16.51 0.24 18.94
N VAL A 511 -15.91 1.25 19.57
CA VAL A 511 -14.95 2.16 18.91
C VAL A 511 -13.73 1.42 18.40
N LEU A 512 -13.13 0.53 19.20
CA LEU A 512 -11.97 -0.26 18.76
C LEU A 512 -12.31 -1.17 17.56
N VAL A 513 -13.51 -1.75 17.53
CA VAL A 513 -14.03 -2.50 16.37
C VAL A 513 -14.20 -1.59 15.15
N GLY A 514 -14.70 -0.37 15.35
CA GLY A 514 -14.81 0.65 14.30
C GLY A 514 -13.46 1.03 13.70
N ILE A 515 -12.46 1.29 14.54
CA ILE A 515 -11.09 1.61 14.11
C ILE A 515 -10.50 0.43 13.33
N TRP A 516 -10.69 -0.81 13.79
CA TRP A 516 -10.24 -2.00 13.06
C TRP A 516 -10.79 -2.05 11.63
N TYR A 517 -12.09 -1.87 11.45
CA TYR A 517 -12.70 -1.83 10.12
C TYR A 517 -12.19 -0.66 9.29
N SER A 518 -12.06 0.53 9.89
CA SER A 518 -11.55 1.71 9.20
C SER A 518 -10.13 1.49 8.69
N VAL A 519 -9.21 1.05 9.56
CA VAL A 519 -7.82 0.76 9.16
C VAL A 519 -7.77 -0.29 8.05
N ARG A 520 -8.51 -1.41 8.20
CA ARG A 520 -8.54 -2.48 7.20
C ARG A 520 -9.03 -1.97 5.83
N ILE A 521 -10.13 -1.22 5.81
CA ILE A 521 -10.69 -0.68 4.57
C ILE A 521 -9.68 0.26 3.89
N TRP A 522 -9.02 1.13 4.66
CA TRP A 522 -8.04 2.08 4.12
C TRP A 522 -6.79 1.39 3.60
N VAL A 523 -6.37 0.27 4.17
CA VAL A 523 -5.26 -0.54 3.66
C VAL A 523 -5.66 -1.29 2.39
N VAL A 524 -6.84 -1.93 2.37
CA VAL A 524 -7.16 -2.90 1.30
C VAL A 524 -7.80 -2.24 0.08
N ALA A 525 -8.71 -1.28 0.25
CA ALA A 525 -9.50 -0.72 -0.86
C ALA A 525 -8.63 -0.10 -1.98
N PRO A 526 -7.56 0.67 -1.71
CA PRO A 526 -6.71 1.21 -2.76
C PRO A 526 -5.95 0.14 -3.55
N GLN A 527 -5.65 -1.01 -2.94
CA GLN A 527 -4.96 -2.13 -3.60
C GLN A 527 -5.85 -2.86 -4.62
N MET A 528 -7.18 -2.74 -4.49
CA MET A 528 -8.13 -3.33 -5.42
C MET A 528 -8.19 -2.61 -6.78
N ILE A 529 -7.56 -1.43 -6.90
CA ILE A 529 -7.47 -0.71 -8.17
C ILE A 529 -6.36 -1.32 -9.04
N PRO A 530 -6.68 -1.78 -10.28
CA PRO A 530 -5.68 -2.36 -11.17
C PRO A 530 -4.74 -1.29 -11.71
N LEU A 531 -3.43 -1.59 -11.74
CA LEU A 531 -2.38 -0.68 -12.21
C LEU A 531 -1.83 -1.08 -13.60
N SER A 532 -2.20 -2.25 -14.12
CA SER A 532 -1.87 -2.72 -15.47
C SER A 532 -3.04 -3.33 -16.23
#